data_AF-A0A452VEM2-F1
#
_entry.id   AF-A0A452VEM2-F1
#
_cell.length_a   1.000
_cell.length_b   1.000
_cell.length_c   1.000
_cell.angle_alpha   90.00
_cell.angle_beta   90.00
_cell.angle_gamma   90.00
#
_symmetry.space_group_name_H-M   'P 1'
#
loop_
_entity.id
_entity.type
_entity.pdbx_description
1 polymer ?
#
loop_
_entity_poly.entity_id
_entity_poly.type
_entity_poly.pdbx_seq_one_letter_code
_entity_poly.pdbx_strand_id
1 'polypeptide(L)'
;KCRLFLLLAFLLPPEAGAEEIINGIESKPHSRPYMAHLEIVTDRGYVASCGGFLVSQEFVMTAGDSGGPLLCAGVAQGIVSYGRGDAKPPAVFTRISPYVPWINKILKNT
;
A
#
# COMPACT_ATOMS: atom_id res chain seq x y z
N LYS A 1 -4.78 1.70 18.76
CA LYS A 1 -3.40 2.02 18.34
C LYS A 1 -2.75 0.70 17.93
N CYS A 2 -2.63 0.42 16.63
CA CYS A 2 -1.92 -0.76 16.12
C CYS A 2 -0.40 -0.47 16.34
N ARG A 3 0.28 -1.16 17.27
CA ARG A 3 1.73 -1.04 17.53
C ARG A 3 2.39 -2.38 17.18
N LEU A 4 3.39 -2.33 16.30
CA LEU A 4 4.12 -3.48 15.77
C LEU A 4 5.45 -3.63 16.51
N PHE A 5 5.72 -4.78 17.10
CA PHE A 5 7.02 -5.15 17.65
C PHE A 5 7.84 -5.81 16.53
N LEU A 6 8.97 -5.19 16.17
CA LEU A 6 9.91 -5.68 15.15
C LEU A 6 11.01 -6.50 15.82
N LEU A 7 11.12 -7.78 15.50
CA LEU A 7 12.36 -8.54 15.68
C LEU A 7 12.66 -9.38 14.43
N LEU A 8 13.84 -9.09 13.87
CA LEU A 8 14.72 -9.93 13.04
C LEU A 8 14.33 -10.19 11.57
N ALA A 9 14.77 -9.29 10.69
CA ALA A 9 14.98 -9.56 9.27
C ALA A 9 16.40 -9.10 8.87
N PHE A 10 17.42 -9.94 9.09
CA PHE A 10 18.83 -9.62 8.79
C PHE A 10 19.54 -10.74 7.99
N LEU A 11 18.83 -11.55 7.20
CA LEU A 11 19.42 -12.77 6.61
C LEU A 11 19.34 -12.94 5.08
N LEU A 12 19.20 -11.88 4.26
CA LEU A 12 19.39 -12.04 2.80
C LEU A 12 20.48 -11.11 2.23
N PRO A 13 21.42 -11.63 1.41
CA PRO A 13 22.46 -10.83 0.78
C PRO A 13 21.93 -9.96 -0.38
N PRO A 14 22.55 -8.80 -0.65
CA PRO A 14 22.14 -7.89 -1.71
C PRO A 14 22.92 -8.20 -3.00
N GLU A 15 22.27 -8.79 -3.99
CA GLU A 15 22.72 -8.65 -5.39
C GLU A 15 21.56 -8.14 -6.23
N ALA A 16 21.57 -6.83 -6.47
CA ALA A 16 20.78 -6.19 -7.50
C ALA A 16 21.72 -5.21 -8.24
N GLY A 17 22.11 -5.60 -9.46
CA GLY A 17 22.82 -4.71 -10.37
C GLY A 17 21.96 -3.49 -10.67
N ALA A 18 22.54 -2.30 -10.57
CA ALA A 18 21.86 -1.04 -10.81
C ALA A 18 21.75 -0.76 -12.32
N GLU A 19 20.53 -0.63 -12.83
CA GLU A 19 20.25 -0.07 -14.15
C GLU A 19 19.77 1.38 -14.05
N GLU A 20 20.02 2.13 -15.12
CA GLU A 20 19.96 3.60 -15.20
C GLU A 20 18.52 4.16 -15.32
N ILE A 21 18.28 5.31 -14.68
CA ILE A 21 16.99 5.99 -14.65
C ILE A 21 16.83 6.91 -15.87
N ILE A 22 15.93 6.55 -16.79
CA ILE A 22 15.64 7.37 -17.98
C ILE A 22 14.53 8.38 -17.66
N ASN A 23 14.83 9.69 -17.75
CA ASN A 23 13.92 10.83 -17.51
C ASN A 23 13.28 10.93 -16.11
N GLY A 24 13.72 10.09 -15.18
CA GLY A 24 13.33 10.14 -13.77
C GLY A 24 14.37 10.84 -12.89
N ILE A 25 14.04 10.99 -11.61
CA ILE A 25 15.00 11.36 -10.57
C ILE A 25 15.14 10.15 -9.66
N GLU A 26 16.37 9.64 -9.51
CA GLU A 26 16.66 8.60 -8.54
C GLU A 26 16.17 9.01 -7.17
N SER A 27 15.32 8.18 -6.58
CA SER A 27 14.95 8.41 -5.20
C SER A 27 16.20 8.28 -4.35
N LYS A 28 16.45 9.24 -3.45
CA LYS A 28 17.53 9.08 -2.47
C LYS A 28 17.37 7.72 -1.80
N PRO A 29 18.43 6.88 -1.74
CA PRO A 29 18.34 5.56 -1.13
C PRO A 29 17.64 5.62 0.23
N HIS A 30 16.68 4.71 0.45
CA HIS A 30 15.86 4.61 1.66
C HIS A 30 15.00 5.85 2.01
N SER A 31 14.91 6.87 1.16
CA SER A 31 14.10 8.07 1.43
C SER A 31 12.59 7.85 1.30
N ARG A 32 12.17 6.74 0.68
CA ARG A 32 10.78 6.37 0.42
C ARG A 32 10.48 4.95 0.93
N PRO A 33 10.64 4.66 2.23
CA PRO A 33 10.57 3.29 2.78
C PRO A 33 9.17 2.66 2.70
N TYR A 34 8.14 3.45 2.42
CA TYR A 34 6.75 3.00 2.33
C TYR A 34 6.23 2.95 0.90
N MET A 35 7.07 3.09 -0.12
CA MET A 35 6.63 3.03 -1.52
C MET A 35 7.21 1.80 -2.20
N ALA A 36 6.35 1.05 -2.87
CA ALA A 36 6.73 0.00 -3.80
C ALA A 36 6.45 0.49 -5.22
N HIS A 37 7.41 0.27 -6.12
CA HIS A 37 7.27 0.54 -7.55
C HIS A 37 7.76 -0.70 -8.28
N LEU A 38 6.96 -1.22 -9.19
CA LEU A 38 7.29 -2.36 -10.02
C LEU A 38 7.17 -1.93 -11.47
N GLU A 39 8.22 -2.20 -12.22
CA GLU A 39 8.26 -2.07 -13.67
C GLU A 39 8.29 -3.48 -14.27
N ILE A 40 7.41 -3.73 -15.24
CA ILE A 40 7.22 -5.02 -15.89
C ILE A 40 7.59 -4.83 -17.34
N VAL A 41 8.75 -5.35 -17.72
CA VAL A 41 9.21 -5.38 -19.10
C VAL A 41 8.90 -6.75 -19.67
N THR A 42 8.20 -6.78 -20.81
CA THR A 42 7.92 -8.03 -21.54
C THR A 42 8.98 -8.28 -22.61
N ASP A 43 9.12 -9.53 -23.03
CA ASP A 43 10.06 -9.94 -24.11
C ASP A 43 9.81 -9.22 -25.45
N ARG A 44 8.63 -8.62 -25.63
CA ARG A 44 8.25 -7.82 -26.80
C ARG A 44 8.62 -6.33 -26.66
N GLY A 45 9.29 -5.94 -25.58
CA GLY A 45 9.65 -4.57 -25.27
C GLY A 45 8.52 -3.70 -24.74
N TYR A 46 7.34 -4.28 -24.44
CA TYR A 46 6.28 -3.54 -23.76
C TYR A 46 6.63 -3.35 -22.29
N VAL A 47 6.45 -2.12 -21.80
CA VAL A 47 6.70 -1.71 -20.42
C VAL A 47 5.38 -1.38 -19.75
N ALA A 48 5.06 -2.09 -18.66
CA ALA A 48 4.00 -1.73 -17.73
C ALA A 48 4.60 -1.29 -16.39
N SER A 49 3.90 -0.45 -15.66
CA SER A 49 4.29 -0.05 -14.31
C SER A 49 3.12 -0.17 -13.36
N CYS A 50 3.39 -0.62 -12.14
CA CYS A 50 2.47 -0.50 -11.03
C CYS A 50 3.20 0.02 -9.79
N GLY A 51 2.45 0.61 -8.87
CA GLY A 51 2.99 1.17 -7.65
C GLY A 51 2.03 1.00 -6.49
N GLY A 52 2.57 1.09 -5.29
CA GLY A 52 1.80 0.96 -4.08
C GLY A 52 2.47 1.61 -2.87
N PHE A 53 1.68 1.78 -1.82
CA PHE A 53 2.11 2.36 -0.55
C PHE A 53 1.98 1.31 0.56
N LEU A 54 3.07 1.02 1.27
CA LEU A 54 3.05 0.15 2.45
C LEU A 54 2.28 0.83 3.59
N VAL A 55 1.07 0.33 3.84
CA VAL A 55 0.21 0.78 4.96
C VAL A 55 0.56 0.02 6.23
N SER A 56 0.87 -1.27 6.09
CA SER A 56 1.39 -2.15 7.15
C SER A 56 2.32 -3.19 6.51
N GLN A 57 3.08 -3.93 7.31
CA GLN A 57 4.02 -4.95 6.82
C GLN A 57 3.37 -6.01 5.89
N GLU A 58 2.06 -6.22 6.01
CA GLU A 58 1.29 -7.20 5.23
C GLU A 58 0.32 -6.55 4.24
N PHE A 59 0.25 -5.21 4.19
CA PHE A 59 -0.71 -4.51 3.36
C PHE A 59 -0.05 -3.37 2.59
N VAL A 60 0.00 -3.53 1.27
CA VAL A 60 0.37 -2.49 0.30
C VAL A 60 -0.91 -2.00 -0.37
N MET A 61 -1.18 -0.70 -0.29
CA MET A 61 -2.29 -0.06 -0.98
C MET A 61 -1.88 0.31 -2.40
N THR A 62 -2.63 -0.18 -3.37
CA THR A 62 -2.50 0.10 -4.80
C THR A 62 -3.76 0.77 -5.33
N ALA A 63 -3.76 1.19 -6.60
CA ALA A 63 -4.96 1.76 -7.24
C ALA A 63 -6.15 0.77 -7.27
N GLY A 64 -5.88 -0.54 -7.24
CA GLY A 64 -6.90 -1.60 -7.29
C GLY A 64 -7.59 -1.88 -5.96
N ASP A 65 -7.06 -1.39 -4.84
CA ASP A 65 -7.56 -1.75 -3.50
C ASP A 65 -8.71 -0.86 -3.00
N SER A 66 -9.11 0.14 -3.77
CA SER A 66 -10.21 1.06 -3.42
C SER A 66 -11.49 0.30 -3.08
N GLY A 67 -12.07 0.57 -1.92
CA GLY A 67 -13.25 -0.16 -1.39
C GLY A 67 -12.92 -1.38 -0.52
N GLY A 68 -11.66 -1.83 -0.49
CA GLY A 68 -11.20 -2.91 0.38
C GLY A 68 -11.12 -2.50 1.87
N PRO A 69 -11.16 -3.46 2.81
CA PRO A 69 -11.08 -3.16 4.24
C PRO A 69 -9.64 -2.98 4.73
N LEU A 70 -9.44 -1.98 5.60
CA LEU A 70 -8.27 -1.90 6.47
C LEU A 70 -8.54 -2.71 7.75
N LEU A 71 -7.86 -3.84 7.90
CA LEU A 71 -7.97 -4.71 9.06
C LEU A 71 -6.91 -4.36 10.12
N CYS A 72 -7.31 -4.28 11.39
CA CYS A 72 -6.40 -4.28 12.54
C CYS A 72 -6.90 -5.35 13.51
N ALA A 73 -6.09 -6.38 13.77
CA ALA A 73 -6.43 -7.54 14.61
C ALA A 73 -7.76 -8.21 14.21
N GLY A 74 -7.95 -8.46 12.90
CA GLY A 74 -9.17 -9.08 12.36
C GLY A 74 -10.42 -8.19 12.33
N VAL A 75 -10.32 -6.93 12.75
CA VAL A 75 -11.45 -5.98 12.75
C VAL A 75 -11.27 -4.96 11.63
N ALA A 76 -12.31 -4.78 10.81
CA ALA A 76 -12.36 -3.71 9.81
C ALA A 76 -12.50 -2.35 10.49
N GLN A 77 -11.44 -1.53 10.39
CA GLN A 77 -11.37 -0.19 10.98
C GLN A 77 -11.64 0.92 9.96
N GLY A 78 -11.31 0.67 8.69
CA GLY A 78 -11.49 1.62 7.62
C GLY A 78 -11.74 0.95 6.27
N ILE A 79 -12.16 1.74 5.30
CA ILE A 79 -12.32 1.36 3.90
C ILE A 79 -11.31 2.17 3.09
N VAL A 80 -10.52 1.52 2.23
CA VAL A 80 -9.56 2.19 1.34
C VAL A 80 -10.32 3.20 0.48
N SER A 81 -9.90 4.46 0.50
CA SER A 81 -10.55 5.53 -0.26
C SER A 81 -9.66 6.03 -1.40
N TYR A 82 -8.57 6.74 -1.08
CA TYR A 82 -7.63 7.23 -2.09
C TYR A 82 -6.24 7.45 -1.50
N GLY A 83 -5.24 7.55 -2.37
CA GLY A 83 -3.88 7.97 -2.04
C GLY A 83 -3.45 9.14 -2.93
N ARG A 84 -2.29 9.72 -2.62
CA ARG A 84 -1.70 10.74 -3.50
C ARG A 84 -0.99 10.07 -4.68
N GLY A 85 -1.11 10.67 -5.87
CA GLY A 85 -0.41 10.20 -7.07
C GLY A 85 1.12 10.36 -7.03
N ASP A 86 1.65 11.16 -6.09
CA ASP A 86 3.10 11.30 -5.86
C ASP A 86 3.67 10.21 -4.94
N ALA A 87 2.84 9.20 -4.62
CA ALA A 87 3.09 8.09 -3.71
C ALA A 87 3.51 8.51 -2.29
N LYS A 88 3.31 9.79 -1.92
CA LYS A 88 3.59 10.27 -0.57
C LYS A 88 2.42 9.96 0.36
N PRO A 89 2.70 9.60 1.63
CA PRO A 89 1.68 9.59 2.67
C PRO A 89 0.92 10.94 2.73
N PRO A 90 -0.34 10.94 3.19
CA PRO A 90 -1.07 9.79 3.75
C PRO A 90 -1.85 8.98 2.70
N ALA A 91 -2.02 7.69 2.99
CA ALA A 91 -3.14 6.92 2.46
C ALA A 91 -4.42 7.31 3.21
N VAL A 92 -5.53 7.51 2.51
CA VAL A 92 -6.80 7.99 3.08
C VAL A 92 -7.81 6.83 3.14
N PHE A 93 -8.42 6.67 4.31
CA PHE A 93 -9.41 5.63 4.60
C PHE A 93 -10.69 6.25 5.17
N THR A 94 -11.83 5.74 4.76
CA THR A 94 -13.11 6.06 5.39
C THR A 94 -13.21 5.30 6.71
N ARG A 95 -13.36 6.01 7.84
CA ARG A 95 -13.49 5.39 9.16
C ARG A 95 -14.83 4.68 9.27
N ILE A 96 -14.83 3.38 9.58
CA ILE A 96 -16.07 2.58 9.65
C ILE A 96 -16.91 2.91 10.90
N SER A 97 -16.25 3.21 12.03
CA SER A 97 -16.92 3.28 13.34
C SER A 97 -18.15 4.19 13.42
N PRO A 98 -18.21 5.39 12.80
CA PRO A 98 -19.40 6.25 12.86
C PRO A 98 -20.59 5.69 12.06
N TYR A 99 -20.32 4.83 11.07
CA TYR A 99 -21.35 4.28 10.17
C TYR A 99 -21.91 2.93 10.64
N VAL A 100 -21.31 2.30 11.67
CA VAL A 100 -21.74 1.00 12.20
C VAL A 100 -23.25 0.94 12.52
N PRO A 101 -23.88 1.93 13.18
CA PRO A 101 -25.32 1.89 13.45
C PRO A 101 -26.16 1.84 12.16
N TRP A 102 -25.77 2.61 11.14
CA TRP A 102 -26.45 2.62 9.85
C TRP A 102 -26.25 1.32 9.08
N ILE A 103 -25.02 0.79 9.02
CA ILE A 103 -24.72 -0.49 8.38
C ILE A 103 -25.56 -1.61 8.99
N ASN A 104 -25.61 -1.69 10.33
CA ASN A 104 -26.39 -2.69 11.04
C ASN A 104 -27.90 -2.56 10.78
N LYS A 105 -28.41 -1.33 10.60
CA LYS A 105 -29.80 -1.10 10.23
C LYS A 105 -30.12 -1.68 8.85
N ILE A 106 -29.24 -1.48 7.88
CA ILE A 106 -29.41 -2.02 6.51
C ILE A 106 -29.35 -3.55 6.52
N LEU A 107 -28.33 -4.13 7.16
CA LEU A 107 -28.13 -5.58 7.19
C LEU A 107 -29.25 -6.34 7.92
N LYS A 108 -29.92 -5.72 8.90
CA LYS A 108 -31.07 -6.32 9.60
C LYS A 108 -32.39 -6.20 8.84
N ASN A 109 -32.46 -5.32 7.85
CA ASN A 109 -33.64 -5.10 7.02
C ASN A 109 -33.58 -5.89 5.69
N THR A 110 -32.57 -6.74 5.54
CA THR A 110 -32.39 -7.66 4.42
C THR A 110 -32.63 -9.09 4.92
#